data_AF-A0A7R9WYV9-F1
#
_entry.id   AF-A0A7R9WYV9-F1
#
_cell.length_a   1.000
_cell.length_b   1.000
_cell.length_c   1.000
_cell.angle_alpha   90.00
_cell.angle_beta   90.00
_cell.angle_gamma   90.00
#
_symmetry.space_group_name_H-M   'P 1'
#
loop_
_entity.id
_entity.type
_entity.pdbx_description
1 polymer ?
#
loop_
_entity_poly.entity_id
_entity_poly.type
_entity_poly.pdbx_seq_one_letter_code
_entity_poly.pdbx_strand_id
1 'polypeptide(L)'
;RLGNLNVLKEWKAQHPWLGIFYDPVRAKCVTDSLMGACLYGHLDCIKYLVESCNASLTIQPSYGIAALHSTCFRGNLDCIKYLVESCSADVNIQTTHGHTPLHLACSKGHLDCAKYLMESCKAHLN
;
A
#
# COMPACT_ATOMS: atom_id res chain seq x y z
N ARG A 1 -8.83 -15.16 -4.39
CA ARG A 1 -9.70 -14.20 -3.68
C ARG A 1 -8.81 -13.24 -2.89
N LEU A 2 -8.32 -12.19 -3.55
CA LEU A 2 -7.59 -11.11 -2.88
C LEU A 2 -8.62 -10.36 -2.00
N GLY A 3 -8.32 -10.12 -0.72
CA GLY A 3 -9.22 -9.38 0.20
C GLY A 3 -9.89 -10.19 1.31
N ASN A 4 -9.68 -11.51 1.40
CA ASN A 4 -10.16 -12.28 2.55
C ASN A 4 -9.02 -12.47 3.57
N LEU A 5 -9.15 -11.83 4.73
CA LEU A 5 -8.18 -11.90 5.82
C LEU A 5 -7.95 -13.33 6.31
N ASN A 6 -8.99 -14.18 6.36
CA ASN A 6 -8.86 -15.56 6.82
C ASN A 6 -8.01 -16.37 5.85
N VAL A 7 -8.19 -16.17 4.54
CA VAL A 7 -7.35 -16.82 3.52
C VAL A 7 -5.90 -16.37 3.63
N LEU A 8 -5.64 -15.10 3.93
CA LEU A 8 -4.27 -14.61 4.18
C LEU A 8 -3.65 -15.25 5.43
N LYS A 9 -4.42 -15.37 6.51
CA LYS A 9 -3.98 -16.02 7.77
C LYS A 9 -3.72 -17.51 7.58
N GLU A 10 -4.63 -18.22 6.92
CA GLU A 10 -4.50 -19.65 6.58
C GLU A 10 -3.27 -19.88 5.72
N TRP A 11 -3.08 -19.05 4.69
CA TRP A 11 -1.91 -19.15 3.84
C TRP A 11 -0.61 -18.94 4.63
N LYS A 12 -0.56 -17.94 5.51
CA LYS A 12 0.60 -17.70 6.38
C LYS A 12 0.85 -18.87 7.35
N ALA A 13 -0.21 -19.43 7.92
CA ALA A 13 -0.12 -20.58 8.82
C ALA A 13 0.44 -21.82 8.13
N GLN A 14 0.15 -22.01 6.84
CA GLN A 14 0.73 -23.09 6.03
C GLN A 14 2.20 -22.82 5.64
N HIS A 15 2.64 -21.57 5.65
CA HIS A 15 3.97 -21.16 5.20
C HIS A 15 4.73 -20.27 6.22
N PRO A 16 4.90 -20.71 7.48
CA PRO A 16 5.44 -19.86 8.55
C PRO A 16 6.92 -19.48 8.39
N TRP A 17 7.67 -20.20 7.55
CA TRP A 17 9.10 -19.98 7.25
C TRP A 17 9.35 -18.94 6.15
N LEU A 18 8.32 -18.51 5.41
CA LEU A 18 8.45 -17.45 4.41
C LEU A 18 8.46 -16.08 5.10
N GLY A 19 9.58 -15.75 5.75
CA GLY A 19 9.83 -14.45 6.39
C GLY A 19 9.78 -13.27 5.41
N ILE A 20 9.77 -13.56 4.12
CA ILE A 20 9.46 -12.65 3.03
C ILE A 20 8.81 -13.58 2.00
N PHE A 21 7.54 -13.37 1.67
CA PHE A 21 6.83 -14.19 0.68
C PHE A 21 7.64 -14.18 -0.65
N TYR A 22 8.46 -15.18 -0.89
CA TYR A 22 9.18 -15.39 -2.14
C TYR A 22 8.90 -16.83 -2.60
N ASP A 23 7.79 -16.98 -3.30
CA ASP A 23 7.48 -18.18 -4.08
C ASP A 23 7.99 -17.95 -5.52
N PRO A 24 9.03 -18.66 -5.98
CA PRO A 24 9.61 -18.47 -7.31
C PRO A 24 8.71 -19.01 -8.45
N VAL A 25 7.69 -19.83 -8.15
CA VAL A 25 6.78 -20.43 -9.13
C VAL A 25 5.51 -19.58 -9.30
N ARG A 26 5.10 -18.89 -8.22
CA ARG A 26 4.02 -17.89 -8.22
C ARG A 26 4.58 -16.59 -7.69
N ALA A 27 5.13 -15.76 -8.59
CA ALA A 27 5.61 -14.41 -8.31
C ALA A 27 4.56 -13.52 -7.62
N LYS A 28 4.39 -13.71 -6.31
CA LYS A 28 3.42 -13.00 -5.49
C LYS A 28 4.13 -12.63 -4.21
N CYS A 29 4.95 -11.59 -4.32
CA CYS A 29 5.67 -11.09 -3.17
C CYS A 29 4.68 -10.53 -2.14
N VAL A 30 5.10 -10.42 -0.87
CA VAL A 30 4.28 -9.83 0.21
C VAL A 30 3.81 -8.43 -0.20
N THR A 31 4.66 -7.73 -0.95
CA THR A 31 4.39 -6.45 -1.59
C THR A 31 3.24 -6.54 -2.59
N ASP A 32 3.15 -7.55 -3.46
CA ASP A 32 2.03 -7.70 -4.41
C ASP A 32 0.70 -7.96 -3.69
N SER A 33 0.75 -8.73 -2.60
CA SER A 33 -0.43 -8.97 -1.77
C SER A 33 -0.88 -7.70 -1.07
N LEU A 34 0.06 -6.90 -0.56
CA LEU A 34 -0.21 -5.59 0.01
C LEU A 34 -0.75 -4.62 -1.04
N MET A 35 -0.13 -4.54 -2.21
CA MET A 35 -0.55 -3.70 -3.33
C MET A 35 -1.97 -4.02 -3.78
N GLY A 36 -2.31 -5.32 -3.88
CA GLY A 36 -3.67 -5.76 -4.12
C GLY A 36 -4.63 -5.31 -3.03
N ALA A 37 -4.28 -5.49 -1.75
CA ALA A 37 -5.12 -5.04 -0.63
C ALA A 37 -5.33 -3.52 -0.65
N CYS A 38 -4.30 -2.74 -0.95
CA CYS A 38 -4.33 -1.29 -1.13
C CYS A 38 -5.22 -0.86 -2.31
N LEU A 39 -5.09 -1.53 -3.45
CA LEU A 39 -5.86 -1.23 -4.66
C LEU A 39 -7.37 -1.47 -4.47
N TYR A 40 -7.73 -2.50 -3.72
CA TYR A 40 -9.15 -2.82 -3.44
C TYR A 40 -9.67 -2.22 -2.13
N GLY A 41 -8.82 -1.56 -1.34
CA GLY A 41 -9.23 -0.87 -0.11
C GLY A 41 -9.51 -1.79 1.08
N HIS A 42 -8.84 -2.94 1.16
CA HIS A 42 -9.02 -3.91 2.23
C HIS A 42 -8.14 -3.56 3.44
N LEU A 43 -8.58 -2.59 4.25
CA LEU A 43 -7.82 -2.07 5.39
C LEU A 43 -7.36 -3.16 6.36
N ASP A 44 -8.21 -4.13 6.70
CA ASP A 44 -7.86 -5.22 7.63
C ASP A 44 -6.73 -6.10 7.08
N CYS A 45 -6.71 -6.31 5.76
CA CYS A 45 -5.62 -7.03 5.10
C CYS A 45 -4.33 -6.21 5.10
N ILE A 46 -4.42 -4.90 4.87
CA ILE A 46 -3.25 -3.99 4.91
C ILE A 46 -2.63 -4.01 6.31
N LYS A 47 -3.43 -3.81 7.36
CA LYS A 47 -2.99 -3.87 8.76
C LYS A 47 -2.26 -5.17 9.07
N TYR A 48 -2.89 -6.29 8.73
CA TYR A 48 -2.30 -7.61 8.94
C TYR A 48 -0.97 -7.79 8.19
N LEU A 49 -0.88 -7.36 6.93
CA LEU A 49 0.33 -7.52 6.13
C LEU A 49 1.47 -6.62 6.64
N VAL A 50 1.18 -5.39 7.07
CA VAL A 50 2.19 -4.49 7.62
C VAL A 50 2.66 -4.97 9.00
N GLU A 51 1.72 -5.20 9.92
CA GLU A 51 2.04 -5.51 11.33
C GLU A 51 2.54 -6.94 11.51
N SER A 52 1.93 -7.90 10.82
CA SER A 52 2.27 -9.32 11.02
C SER A 52 3.31 -9.83 10.04
N CYS A 53 3.41 -9.26 8.83
CA CYS A 53 4.31 -9.74 7.78
C CYS A 53 5.43 -8.77 7.43
N ASN A 54 5.56 -7.65 8.17
CA ASN A 54 6.61 -6.65 7.98
C ASN A 54 6.71 -6.16 6.52
N ALA A 55 5.56 -6.06 5.84
CA ALA A 55 5.50 -5.70 4.44
C ALA A 55 6.12 -4.32 4.20
N SER A 56 7.12 -4.24 3.31
CA SER A 56 7.75 -2.96 3.00
C SER A 56 6.86 -2.10 2.11
N LEU A 57 6.67 -0.84 2.52
CA LEU A 57 5.90 0.16 1.78
C LEU A 57 6.71 0.86 0.69
N THR A 58 8.05 0.73 0.73
CA THR A 58 8.97 1.41 -0.19
C THR A 58 9.28 0.58 -1.43
N ILE A 59 8.94 -0.72 -1.44
CA ILE A 59 9.18 -1.58 -2.59
C ILE A 59 8.26 -1.17 -3.75
N GLN A 60 8.87 -0.97 -4.91
CA GLN A 60 8.21 -0.57 -6.14
C GLN A 60 8.43 -1.65 -7.22
N PRO A 61 7.58 -2.69 -7.27
CA PRO A 61 7.84 -3.85 -8.12
C PRO A 61 7.68 -3.56 -9.62
N SER A 62 6.75 -2.68 -10.02
CA SER A 62 6.51 -2.34 -11.43
C SER A 62 6.14 -0.86 -11.61
N TYR A 63 6.72 -0.20 -12.61
CA TYR A 63 6.52 1.21 -12.93
C TYR A 63 6.76 2.19 -11.77
N GLY A 64 7.58 1.80 -10.77
CA GLY A 64 7.78 2.64 -9.60
C GLY A 64 6.55 2.74 -8.69
N ILE A 65 5.54 1.87 -8.85
CA ILE A 65 4.29 1.98 -8.09
C ILE A 65 4.47 1.37 -6.71
N ALA A 66 4.32 2.19 -5.69
CA ALA A 66 4.33 1.82 -4.28
C ALA A 66 2.91 1.59 -3.73
N ALA A 67 2.81 1.07 -2.50
CA ALA A 67 1.53 0.82 -1.83
C ALA A 67 0.64 2.07 -1.74
N LEU A 68 1.25 3.22 -1.40
CA LEU A 68 0.54 4.49 -1.26
C LEU A 68 -0.03 4.99 -2.61
N HIS A 69 0.69 4.81 -3.72
CA HIS A 69 0.18 5.12 -5.06
C HIS A 69 -1.12 4.35 -5.37
N SER A 70 -1.15 3.06 -5.03
CA SER A 70 -2.29 2.18 -5.30
C SER A 70 -3.53 2.59 -4.50
N THR A 71 -3.36 2.95 -3.21
CA THR A 71 -4.46 3.47 -2.37
C THR A 71 -4.99 4.81 -2.87
N CYS A 72 -4.10 5.73 -3.29
CA CYS A 72 -4.46 7.05 -3.80
C CYS A 72 -5.16 6.98 -5.16
N PHE A 73 -4.76 6.05 -6.02
CA PHE A 73 -5.45 5.78 -7.28
C PHE A 73 -6.89 5.30 -7.04
N ARG A 74 -7.11 4.47 -6.02
CA ARG A 74 -8.46 3.99 -5.68
C ARG A 74 -9.30 5.04 -4.95
N GLY A 75 -8.66 5.95 -4.21
CA GLY A 75 -9.32 6.99 -3.42
C GLY A 75 -9.81 6.51 -2.06
N ASN A 76 -9.18 5.47 -1.49
CA ASN A 76 -9.57 5.00 -0.16
C ASN A 76 -8.83 5.78 0.92
N LEU A 77 -9.49 6.81 1.46
CA LEU A 77 -8.93 7.72 2.46
C LEU A 77 -8.50 7.00 3.75
N ASP A 78 -9.25 6.01 4.21
CA ASP A 78 -8.94 5.29 5.45
C ASP A 78 -7.64 4.48 5.31
N CYS A 79 -7.44 3.86 4.14
CA CYS A 79 -6.18 3.19 3.83
C CYS A 79 -5.01 4.18 3.72
N ILE A 80 -5.22 5.36 3.12
CA ILE A 80 -4.19 6.40 3.01
C ILE A 80 -3.76 6.87 4.39
N LYS A 81 -4.74 7.22 5.26
CA LYS A 81 -4.47 7.64 6.65
C LYS A 81 -3.66 6.61 7.40
N TYR A 82 -4.05 5.33 7.34
CA TYR A 82 -3.31 4.27 8.00
C TYR A 82 -1.86 4.17 7.49
N LEU A 83 -1.64 4.18 6.17
CA LEU A 83 -0.29 4.09 5.61
C LEU A 83 0.59 5.31 5.97
N VAL A 84 0.02 6.51 5.97
CA VAL A 84 0.75 7.76 6.28
C VAL A 84 1.02 7.88 7.77
N GLU A 85 0.00 7.72 8.62
CA GLU A 85 0.09 7.95 10.07
C GLU A 85 0.68 6.76 10.82
N SER A 86 0.28 5.53 10.49
CA SER A 86 0.68 4.33 11.24
C SER A 86 1.95 3.67 10.69
N CYS A 87 2.23 3.86 9.41
CA CYS A 87 3.36 3.21 8.74
C CYS A 87 4.42 4.19 8.23
N SER A 88 4.25 5.49 8.47
CA SER A 88 5.17 6.56 8.03
C SER A 88 5.51 6.47 6.54
N ALA A 89 4.53 6.14 5.70
CA ALA A 89 4.73 6.04 4.26
C ALA A 89 5.16 7.39 3.68
N ASP A 90 6.16 7.37 2.80
CA ASP A 90 6.60 8.57 2.09
C ASP A 90 5.50 9.08 1.14
N VAL A 91 4.91 10.23 1.46
CA VAL A 91 3.87 10.88 0.65
C VAL A 91 4.39 11.51 -0.64
N ASN A 92 5.71 11.71 -0.73
CA ASN A 92 6.39 12.31 -1.87
C ASN A 92 7.05 11.26 -2.79
N ILE A 93 6.87 9.97 -2.48
CA ILE A 93 7.39 8.87 -3.28
C ILE A 93 6.99 9.03 -4.75
N GLN A 94 7.91 8.81 -5.68
CA GLN A 94 7.67 9.00 -7.11
C GLN A 94 7.64 7.66 -7.84
N THR A 95 6.72 7.55 -8.80
CA THR A 95 6.74 6.48 -9.81
C THR A 95 7.87 6.70 -10.84
N THR A 96 8.10 5.73 -11.72
CA THR A 96 9.07 5.87 -12.83
C THR A 96 8.71 7.00 -13.81
N HIS A 97 7.47 7.46 -13.80
CA HIS A 97 6.99 8.58 -14.60
C HIS A 97 7.00 9.91 -13.84
N GLY A 98 7.54 9.95 -12.61
CA GLY A 98 7.58 11.15 -11.78
C GLY A 98 6.25 11.50 -11.11
N HIS A 99 5.20 10.68 -11.27
CA HIS A 99 3.94 10.91 -10.56
C HIS A 99 4.08 10.57 -9.09
N THR A 100 3.57 11.45 -8.22
CA THR A 100 3.44 11.23 -6.78
C THR A 100 2.04 10.69 -6.44
N PRO A 101 1.81 10.16 -5.22
CA PRO A 101 0.47 9.74 -4.77
C PRO A 101 -0.58 10.85 -4.93
N LEU A 102 -0.20 12.10 -4.67
CA LEU A 102 -1.06 13.26 -4.87
C LEU A 102 -1.48 13.44 -6.35
N HIS A 103 -0.56 13.28 -7.30
CA HIS A 103 -0.89 13.34 -8.73
C HIS A 103 -1.96 12.30 -9.10
N LEU A 104 -1.85 11.09 -8.56
CA LEU A 104 -2.82 10.02 -8.82
C LEU A 104 -4.18 10.30 -8.19
N ALA A 105 -4.22 10.78 -6.95
CA ALA A 105 -5.47 11.17 -6.29
C ALA A 105 -6.20 12.29 -7.07
N CYS A 106 -5.45 13.33 -7.49
CA CYS A 106 -5.98 14.43 -8.30
C CYS A 106 -6.45 13.96 -9.69
N SER A 107 -5.67 13.14 -10.37
CA SER A 107 -6.01 12.60 -11.70
C SER A 107 -7.30 11.78 -11.70
N LYS A 108 -7.62 11.14 -10.56
CA LYS A 108 -8.86 10.37 -10.36
C LYS A 108 -10.01 11.16 -9.75
N GLY A 109 -9.81 12.43 -9.41
CA GLY A 109 -10.84 13.28 -8.83
C GLY A 109 -11.12 13.01 -7.35
N HIS A 110 -10.22 12.31 -6.65
CA HIS A 110 -10.36 11.98 -5.22
C HIS A 110 -9.95 13.18 -4.37
N LEU A 111 -10.78 14.22 -4.37
CA LEU A 111 -10.52 15.51 -3.73
C LEU A 111 -10.19 15.39 -2.24
N ASP A 112 -10.88 14.54 -1.49
CA ASP A 112 -10.64 14.38 -0.04
C ASP A 112 -9.28 13.72 0.24
N CYS A 113 -8.88 12.76 -0.60
CA CYS A 113 -7.55 12.16 -0.53
C CYS A 113 -6.46 13.18 -0.88
N ALA A 114 -6.67 13.99 -1.90
CA ALA A 114 -5.73 15.02 -2.31
C ALA A 114 -5.55 16.11 -1.25
N LYS A 115 -6.63 16.56 -0.61
CA LYS A 115 -6.57 17.51 0.52
C LYS A 115 -5.76 16.94 1.67
N TYR A 116 -6.05 15.70 2.07
CA TYR A 116 -5.33 15.03 3.15
C TYR A 116 -3.83 14.91 2.83
N LEU A 117 -3.47 14.40 1.65
CA LEU A 117 -2.07 14.27 1.24
C LEU A 117 -1.33 15.62 1.19
N MET A 118 -2.01 16.69 0.79
CA MET A 118 -1.44 18.04 0.77
C MET A 118 -1.20 18.58 2.19
N GLU A 119 -2.10 18.31 3.13
CA GLU A 119 -1.91 18.65 4.54
C GLU A 119 -0.77 17.83 5.16
N SER A 120 -0.73 16.53 4.90
CA SER A 120 0.35 15.65 5.36
C SER A 120 1.70 16.06 4.78
N CYS A 121 1.78 16.42 3.50
CA CYS A 121 3.03 16.89 2.87
C CYS A 121 3.57 18.16 3.53
N LYS A 122 2.69 19.11 3.90
CA LYS A 122 3.09 20.33 4.63
C LYS A 122 3.58 20.02 6.05
N ALA A 123 2.99 19.06 6.73
CA ALA A 123 3.36 18.69 8.09
C ALA A 123 4.79 18.10 8.19
N HIS A 124 5.29 17.46 7.14
CA HIS A 124 6.65 16.90 7.10
C HIS A 124 7.75 17.93 6.76
N LEU A 125 7.39 19.17 6.38
CA LEU A 125 8.33 20.22 5.97
C LEU A 125 8.63 21.27 7.07
N ASN A 126 8.00 21.15 8.25
CA ASN A 126 8.21 22.03 9.42
C ASN A 126 8.92 21.29 10.55
#